data_AF-A0A9D2NEQ2-F1
#
_entry.id   AF-A0A9D2NEQ2-F1
#
_cell.length_a   1.000
_cell.length_b   1.000
_cell.length_c   1.000
_cell.angle_alpha   90.00
_cell.angle_beta   90.00
_cell.angle_gamma   90.00
#
_symmetry.space_group_name_H-M   'P 1'
#
loop_
_entity.id
_entity.type
_entity.pdbx_description
1 polymer ?
#
loop_
_entity_poly.entity_id
_entity_poly.type
_entity_poly.pdbx_seq_one_letter_code
_entity_poly.pdbx_strand_id
1 'polypeptide(L)'
;MLYEALEAAGAKTQYDEHVERILSGVYGMELETTIRKELKEMCNLSEAIEEQALRKGRKAGRAEGRKAGRKEGRKEGSLLGDAARLVKSAEAAMKSFHVDLKTACEGIGASVEEYDRAAKLLGR
;
A
#
# COMPACT_ATOMS: atom_id res chain seq x y z
N MET A 1 -7.01 -5.79 19.49
CA MET A 1 -7.43 -6.27 18.14
C MET A 1 -7.33 -7.79 17.97
N LEU A 2 -6.20 -8.46 18.24
CA LEU A 2 -6.17 -9.95 18.32
C LEU A 2 -6.04 -10.43 19.78
N TYR A 3 -5.23 -9.75 20.58
CA TYR A 3 -5.07 -10.04 22.01
C TYR A 3 -6.30 -9.67 22.82
N GLU A 4 -6.88 -8.48 22.62
CA GLU A 4 -8.20 -8.15 23.20
C GLU A 4 -9.28 -9.16 22.82
N ALA A 5 -9.18 -9.76 21.62
CA ALA A 5 -10.11 -10.80 21.20
C ALA A 5 -9.83 -12.15 21.89
N LEU A 6 -8.56 -12.51 22.12
CA LEU A 6 -8.15 -13.70 22.88
C LEU A 6 -8.40 -13.57 24.38
N GLU A 7 -8.17 -12.39 24.97
CA GLU A 7 -8.54 -12.03 26.35
C GLU A 7 -10.06 -12.01 26.52
N ALA A 8 -10.80 -11.36 25.60
CA ALA A 8 -12.27 -11.39 25.63
C ALA A 8 -12.84 -12.80 25.40
N ALA A 9 -12.13 -13.67 24.69
CA ALA A 9 -12.49 -15.08 24.51
C ALA A 9 -12.01 -15.99 25.66
N GLY A 10 -11.27 -15.45 26.64
CA GLY A 10 -10.71 -16.23 27.76
C GLY A 10 -9.61 -17.25 27.37
N ALA A 11 -9.22 -17.28 26.09
CA ALA A 11 -8.30 -18.26 25.54
C ALA A 11 -6.89 -18.13 26.11
N LYS A 12 -6.47 -16.90 26.43
CA LYS A 12 -5.17 -16.63 27.07
C LYS A 12 -5.14 -17.18 28.49
N THR A 13 -6.17 -16.94 29.29
CA THR A 13 -6.27 -17.45 30.66
C THR A 13 -6.26 -18.97 30.69
N GLN A 14 -6.98 -19.62 29.76
CA GLN A 14 -6.93 -21.07 29.59
C GLN A 14 -5.56 -21.61 29.21
N TYR A 15 -4.81 -20.89 28.38
CA TYR A 15 -3.45 -21.28 27.98
C TYR A 15 -2.46 -21.12 29.14
N ASP A 16 -2.52 -19.99 29.86
CA ASP A 16 -1.67 -19.72 31.03
C ASP A 16 -1.89 -20.78 32.12
N GLU A 17 -3.13 -21.11 32.45
CA GLU A 17 -3.47 -22.18 33.41
C GLU A 17 -3.02 -23.57 32.93
N HIS A 18 -3.11 -23.83 31.62
CA HIS A 18 -2.66 -25.10 31.03
C HIS A 18 -1.14 -25.27 31.14
N VAL A 19 -0.38 -24.20 30.87
CA VAL A 19 1.08 -24.19 30.99
C VAL A 19 1.50 -24.37 32.45
N GLU A 20 0.84 -23.68 33.40
CA GLU A 20 1.10 -23.88 34.83
C GLU A 20 0.87 -25.33 35.27
N ARG A 21 -0.19 -25.97 34.76
CA ARG A 21 -0.50 -27.37 35.06
C ARG A 21 0.53 -28.34 34.48
N ILE A 22 1.10 -28.06 33.31
CA ILE A 22 2.17 -28.90 32.73
C ILE A 22 3.46 -28.73 33.54
N LEU A 23 3.85 -27.49 33.85
CA LEU A 23 5.09 -27.21 34.58
C LEU A 23 5.08 -27.80 36.00
N SER A 24 3.93 -27.72 36.70
CA SER A 24 3.75 -28.35 38.00
C SER A 24 3.57 -29.87 37.92
N GLY A 25 2.69 -30.38 37.05
CA GLY A 25 2.30 -31.78 37.04
C GLY A 25 3.25 -32.73 36.32
N VAL A 26 3.93 -32.28 35.25
CA VAL A 26 4.84 -33.12 34.46
C VAL A 26 6.29 -32.93 34.90
N TYR A 27 6.68 -31.70 35.21
CA TYR A 27 8.07 -31.37 35.53
C TYR A 27 8.33 -31.17 37.03
N GLY A 28 7.29 -31.22 37.87
CA GLY A 28 7.43 -31.05 39.33
C GLY A 28 7.92 -29.66 39.74
N MET A 29 7.79 -28.66 38.86
CA MET A 29 8.21 -27.29 39.16
C MET A 29 7.08 -26.58 39.87
N GLU A 30 7.22 -26.33 41.17
CA GLU A 30 6.32 -25.43 41.88
C GLU A 30 6.55 -24.01 41.36
N LEU A 31 5.53 -23.43 40.71
CA LEU A 31 5.59 -22.05 40.26
C LEU A 31 5.50 -21.12 41.46
N GLU A 32 6.67 -20.71 41.96
CA GLU A 32 6.78 -19.61 42.89
C GLU A 32 6.30 -18.30 42.23
N THR A 33 5.78 -17.37 43.03
CA THR A 33 5.26 -16.08 42.55
C THR A 33 6.26 -15.29 41.70
N THR A 34 7.56 -15.50 41.92
CA THR A 34 8.67 -14.90 41.18
C THR A 34 8.75 -15.43 39.75
N ILE A 35 8.73 -16.76 39.56
CA ILE A 35 8.75 -17.41 38.24
C ILE A 35 7.49 -17.07 37.44
N ARG A 36 6.33 -16.99 38.12
CA ARG A 36 5.06 -16.55 37.50
C ARG A 36 5.15 -15.11 36.97
N LYS A 37 5.82 -14.21 37.70
CA LYS A 37 6.04 -12.82 37.26
C LYS A 37 6.95 -12.76 36.04
N GLU A 38 8.06 -13.51 36.03
CA GLU A 38 9.00 -13.53 34.91
C GLU A 38 8.37 -14.07 33.62
N LEU A 39 7.57 -15.14 33.71
CA LEU A 39 6.77 -15.66 32.59
C LEU A 39 5.83 -14.60 32.02
N LYS A 40 5.17 -13.83 32.89
CA LYS A 40 4.27 -12.74 32.49
C LYS A 40 5.02 -11.57 31.85
N GLU A 41 6.21 -11.24 32.35
CA GLU A 41 7.08 -10.21 31.76
C GLU A 41 7.61 -10.61 30.38
N MET A 42 7.95 -11.88 30.16
CA MET A 42 8.34 -12.39 28.84
C MET A 42 7.22 -12.29 27.79
N CYS A 43 5.97 -12.55 28.19
CA CYS A 43 4.81 -12.34 27.34
C CYS A 43 4.67 -10.86 26.94
N ASN A 44 4.85 -9.94 27.88
CA ASN A 44 4.78 -8.49 27.62
C ASN A 44 5.90 -8.02 26.66
N LEU A 45 7.11 -8.58 26.79
CA LEU A 45 8.22 -8.25 25.91
C LEU A 45 7.96 -8.71 24.46
N SER A 46 7.46 -9.93 24.31
CA SER A 46 7.15 -10.50 22.99
C SER A 46 6.05 -9.70 22.29
N GLU A 47 5.03 -9.26 23.04
CA GLU A 47 3.96 -8.40 22.56
C GLU A 47 4.47 -7.04 22.10
N ALA A 48 5.35 -6.41 22.90
CA ALA A 48 5.96 -5.14 22.52
C ALA A 48 6.78 -5.24 21.22
N ILE A 49 7.50 -6.34 21.03
CA ILE A 49 8.26 -6.61 19.80
C ILE A 49 7.31 -6.78 18.61
N GLU A 50 6.24 -7.57 18.76
CA GLU A 50 5.24 -7.80 17.72
C GLU A 50 4.55 -6.49 17.31
N GLU A 51 4.07 -5.72 18.29
CA GLU A 51 3.41 -4.43 18.03
C GLU A 51 4.37 -3.46 17.31
N GLN A 52 5.62 -3.41 17.75
CA GLN A 52 6.63 -2.56 17.12
C GLN A 52 6.93 -3.02 15.69
N ALA A 53 7.00 -4.33 15.44
CA ALA A 53 7.20 -4.91 14.12
C ALA A 53 6.02 -4.58 13.18
N LEU A 54 4.78 -4.78 13.65
CA LEU A 54 3.57 -4.41 12.90
C LEU A 54 3.51 -2.91 12.61
N ARG A 55 3.85 -2.07 13.59
CA ARG A 55 3.90 -0.62 13.41
C ARG A 55 4.93 -0.22 12.36
N LYS A 56 6.14 -0.79 12.42
CA LYS A 56 7.21 -0.56 11.43
C LYS A 56 6.79 -1.06 10.05
N GLY A 57 6.24 -2.26 9.94
CA GLY A 57 5.77 -2.86 8.69
C GLY A 57 4.67 -2.02 8.04
N ARG A 58 3.65 -1.60 8.80
CA ARG A 58 2.59 -0.70 8.31
C ARG A 58 3.14 0.64 7.83
N LYS A 59 4.11 1.22 8.55
CA LYS A 59 4.75 2.49 8.15
C LYS A 59 5.54 2.33 6.86
N ALA A 60 6.33 1.26 6.76
CA ALA A 60 7.12 0.95 5.56
C ALA A 60 6.22 0.70 4.34
N GLY A 61 5.21 -0.17 4.46
CA GLY A 61 4.28 -0.47 3.38
C GLY A 61 3.50 0.76 2.88
N ARG A 62 3.06 1.64 3.80
CA ARG A 62 2.45 2.92 3.40
C ARG A 62 3.42 3.84 2.65
N ALA A 63 4.68 3.91 3.09
CA ALA A 63 5.67 4.75 2.44
C ALA A 63 6.00 4.23 1.03
N GLU A 64 6.17 2.91 0.89
CA GLU A 64 6.41 2.24 -0.38
C GLU A 64 5.24 2.41 -1.34
N GLY A 65 4.02 2.12 -0.89
CA GLY A 65 2.80 2.28 -1.70
C GLY A 65 2.61 3.71 -2.19
N ARG A 66 2.84 4.73 -1.34
CA ARG A 66 2.80 6.13 -1.78
C ARG A 66 3.86 6.45 -2.82
N LYS A 67 5.07 5.90 -2.69
CA LYS A 67 6.17 6.14 -3.63
C LYS A 67 5.86 5.50 -4.99
N ALA A 68 5.38 4.25 -4.99
CA ALA A 68 4.96 3.54 -6.19
C ALA A 68 3.81 4.26 -6.89
N GLY A 69 2.73 4.57 -6.18
CA GLY A 69 1.56 5.25 -6.75
C GLY A 69 1.88 6.64 -7.31
N ARG A 70 2.76 7.42 -6.65
CA ARG A 70 3.22 8.71 -7.21
C ARG A 70 4.03 8.54 -8.49
N LYS A 71 4.85 7.49 -8.59
CA LYS A 71 5.67 7.23 -9.78
C LYS A 71 4.77 6.82 -10.96
N GLU A 72 3.82 5.94 -10.70
CA GLU A 72 2.84 5.49 -11.69
C GLU A 72 1.94 6.64 -12.16
N GLY A 73 1.31 7.36 -11.23
CA GLY A 73 0.45 8.49 -11.56
C GLY A 73 1.18 9.64 -12.29
N ARG A 74 2.47 9.86 -12.02
CA ARG A 74 3.27 10.83 -12.81
C ARG A 74 3.51 10.36 -14.24
N LYS A 75 3.76 9.06 -14.46
CA LYS A 75 3.95 8.51 -15.80
C LYS A 75 2.66 8.59 -16.59
N GLU A 76 1.57 8.11 -16.02
CA GLU A 76 0.24 8.16 -16.65
C GLU A 76 -0.18 9.61 -16.91
N GLY A 77 -0.03 10.49 -15.92
CA GLY A 77 -0.35 11.92 -16.07
C GLY A 77 0.51 12.62 -17.13
N SER A 78 1.79 12.27 -17.27
CA SER A 78 2.64 12.82 -18.32
C SER A 78 2.18 12.34 -19.71
N LEU A 79 1.90 11.04 -19.86
CA LEU A 79 1.43 10.48 -21.13
C LEU A 79 0.10 11.09 -21.56
N LEU A 80 -0.86 11.18 -20.63
CA LEU A 80 -2.15 11.84 -20.89
C LEU A 80 -1.98 13.34 -21.17
N GLY A 81 -1.06 14.01 -20.47
CA GLY A 81 -0.75 15.42 -20.68
C GLY A 81 -0.15 15.69 -22.06
N ASP A 82 0.78 14.84 -22.51
CA ASP A 82 1.39 14.95 -23.83
C ASP A 82 0.37 14.65 -24.94
N ALA A 83 -0.47 13.62 -24.77
CA ALA A 83 -1.59 13.33 -25.67
C ALA A 83 -2.57 14.52 -25.76
N ALA A 84 -2.98 15.07 -24.62
CA ALA A 84 -3.87 16.23 -24.55
C ALA A 84 -3.26 17.46 -25.21
N ARG A 85 -1.96 17.70 -25.02
CA ARG A 85 -1.24 18.81 -25.65
C ARG A 85 -1.23 18.64 -27.16
N LEU A 86 -0.92 17.45 -27.66
CA LEU A 86 -0.89 17.16 -29.10
C LEU A 86 -2.26 17.38 -29.75
N VAL A 87 -3.32 16.79 -29.19
CA VAL A 87 -4.69 16.93 -29.72
C VAL A 87 -5.12 18.38 -29.71
N LYS A 88 -4.92 19.09 -28.59
CA LYS A 88 -5.29 20.51 -28.47
C LYS A 88 -4.50 21.38 -29.45
N SER A 89 -3.22 21.11 -29.65
CA SER A 89 -2.38 21.84 -30.60
C SER A 89 -2.84 21.63 -32.05
N ALA A 90 -3.14 20.39 -32.44
CA ALA A 90 -3.66 20.08 -33.77
C ALA A 90 -5.03 20.73 -34.01
N GLU A 91 -5.97 20.60 -33.07
CA GLU A 91 -7.29 21.22 -33.15
C GLU A 91 -7.22 22.76 -33.23
N ALA A 92 -6.31 23.37 -32.45
CA ALA A 92 -6.07 24.80 -32.52
C ALA A 92 -5.52 25.22 -33.89
N ALA A 93 -4.56 24.47 -34.45
CA ALA A 93 -4.02 24.74 -35.77
C ALA A 93 -5.10 24.63 -36.86
N MET A 94 -5.94 23.58 -36.82
CA MET A 94 -7.07 23.44 -37.73
C MET A 94 -8.02 24.65 -37.64
N LYS A 95 -8.35 25.08 -36.42
CA LYS A 95 -9.29 26.19 -36.19
C LYS A 95 -8.72 27.55 -36.58
N SER A 96 -7.45 27.81 -36.28
CA SER A 96 -6.80 29.09 -36.50
C SER A 96 -6.36 29.30 -37.94
N PHE A 97 -5.87 28.24 -38.61
CA PHE A 97 -5.39 28.32 -39.98
C PHE A 97 -6.42 27.83 -41.01
N HIS A 98 -7.56 27.30 -40.54
CA HIS A 98 -8.63 26.76 -41.39
C HIS A 98 -8.13 25.66 -42.34
N VAL A 99 -7.23 24.81 -41.84
CA VAL A 99 -6.64 23.69 -42.58
C VAL A 99 -7.23 22.35 -42.15
N ASP A 100 -7.07 21.33 -42.98
CA ASP A 100 -7.45 19.96 -42.62
C ASP A 100 -6.54 19.36 -41.53
N LEU A 101 -7.00 18.27 -40.93
CA LEU A 101 -6.28 17.59 -39.84
C LEU A 101 -4.89 17.13 -40.27
N LYS A 102 -4.75 16.64 -41.51
CA LYS A 102 -3.49 16.13 -42.03
C LYS A 102 -2.44 17.25 -42.09
N THR A 103 -2.81 18.38 -42.68
CA THR A 103 -1.96 19.57 -42.81
C THR A 103 -1.66 20.19 -41.45
N ALA A 104 -2.64 20.20 -40.53
CA ALA A 104 -2.44 20.67 -39.16
C ALA A 104 -1.42 19.80 -38.40
N CYS A 105 -1.56 18.47 -38.47
CA CYS A 105 -0.63 17.52 -37.86
C CYS A 105 0.78 17.66 -38.43
N GLU A 106 0.91 17.69 -39.76
CA GLU A 106 2.20 17.90 -40.45
C GLU A 106 2.85 19.24 -40.02
N GLY A 107 2.05 20.31 -39.92
CA GLY A 107 2.51 21.64 -39.51
C GLY A 107 3.02 21.73 -38.07
N ILE A 108 2.56 20.85 -37.18
CA ILE A 108 3.06 20.76 -35.79
C ILE A 108 4.11 19.65 -35.60
N GLY A 109 4.52 18.98 -36.69
CA GLY A 109 5.51 17.91 -36.67
C GLY A 109 4.98 16.57 -36.12
N ALA A 110 3.68 16.31 -36.25
CA ALA A 110 3.03 15.08 -35.83
C ALA A 110 2.37 14.36 -37.02
N SER A 111 2.16 13.05 -36.88
CA SER A 111 1.37 12.26 -37.82
C SER A 111 -0.11 12.18 -37.40
N VAL A 112 -0.98 11.94 -38.38
CA VAL A 112 -2.41 11.69 -38.11
C VAL A 112 -2.60 10.47 -37.22
N GLU A 113 -1.76 9.44 -37.35
CA GLU A 113 -1.81 8.28 -36.47
C GLU A 113 -1.47 8.61 -35.01
N GLU A 114 -0.50 9.51 -34.78
CA GLU A 114 -0.17 9.98 -33.42
C GLU A 114 -1.33 10.76 -32.81
N TYR A 115 -2.01 11.57 -33.62
CA TYR A 115 -3.24 12.25 -33.22
C TYR A 115 -4.35 11.26 -32.85
N ASP A 116 -4.62 10.26 -33.69
CA ASP A 116 -5.67 9.27 -33.44
C ASP A 116 -5.36 8.42 -32.19
N ARG A 117 -4.08 8.05 -31.98
CA ARG A 117 -3.64 7.37 -30.76
C ARG A 117 -3.85 8.25 -29.53
N ALA A 118 -3.50 9.54 -29.62
CA ALA A 118 -3.71 10.49 -28.54
C ALA A 118 -5.20 10.73 -28.25
N ALA A 119 -6.05 10.86 -29.28
CA ALA A 119 -7.50 11.02 -29.14
C ALA A 119 -8.14 9.79 -28.46
N LYS A 120 -7.75 8.58 -28.88
CA LYS A 120 -8.18 7.32 -28.24
C LYS A 120 -7.77 7.25 -26.77
N LEU A 121 -6.55 7.66 -26.43
CA LEU A 121 -6.08 7.70 -25.04
C LEU A 121 -6.88 8.68 -24.15
N LEU A 122 -7.46 9.72 -24.75
CA LEU A 122 -8.28 10.72 -24.07
C LEU A 122 -9.78 10.41 -24.10
N GLY A 123 -10.19 9.33 -24.78
CA GLY A 123 -11.60 8.98 -24.97
C GLY A 123 -12.37 9.97 -25.85
N ARG A 124 -11.68 10.61 -26.80
CA ARG A 124 -12.25 11.57 -27.77
C ARG A 124 -12.43 10.94 -29.14
#